data_AF-A0A382U6X2-F1
#
_entry.id   AF-A0A382U6X2-F1
#
_cell.length_a   1.000
_cell.length_b   1.000
_cell.length_c   1.000
_cell.angle_alpha   90.00
_cell.angle_beta   90.00
_cell.angle_gamma   90.00
#
_symmetry.space_group_name_H-M   'P 1'
#
loop_
_entity.id
_entity.type
_entity.pdbx_description
1 polymer ?
#
loop_
_entity_poly.entity_id
_entity_poly.type
_entity_poly.pdbx_seq_one_letter_code
_entity_poly.pdbx_strand_id
1 'polypeptide(L)'
;PFGSLLQSNRHQDIKPKNCPLTKIWLFSLVYRIKAIFYLLLKNYDNKICNGFLKILSSFDGLFSFDKRDNFLYDDYVYNNIINQHRVIDYQKICQKRKKNFLQYHNHLTNQLNLNKFDILCPYGFPLIVENNQLVRKKLWEEGIHSFILWGSLHNDSSGEKNEYSNYLSHSNIILPVNQDLSSSDINKIIDILNA
;
A
#
# COMPACT_ATOMS: atom_id res chain seq x y z
N PRO A 1 6.60 -1.84 0.29
CA PRO A 1 5.84 -1.92 1.55
C PRO A 1 4.32 -1.97 1.28
N PHE A 2 3.88 -2.94 0.47
CA PHE A 2 2.47 -3.25 0.28
C PHE A 2 2.36 -4.76 0.37
N GLY A 3 1.71 -5.24 1.42
CA GLY A 3 1.64 -6.66 1.77
C GLY A 3 1.29 -6.94 3.23
N SER A 4 1.49 -5.98 4.15
CA SER A 4 0.95 -6.09 5.51
C SER A 4 -0.52 -5.64 5.51
N LEU A 5 -1.41 -6.47 4.99
CA LEU A 5 -2.83 -6.31 5.25
C LEU A 5 -3.10 -6.72 6.70
N LEU A 6 -3.42 -5.74 7.52
CA LEU A 6 -4.07 -5.90 8.81
C LEU A 6 -5.21 -6.93 8.67
N GLN A 7 -5.19 -7.98 9.50
CA GLN A 7 -6.38 -8.80 9.72
C GLN A 7 -7.53 -7.89 10.14
N SER A 8 -8.47 -7.64 9.24
CA SER A 8 -9.76 -7.05 9.57
C SER A 8 -10.56 -8.09 10.35
N ASN A 9 -10.38 -8.11 11.67
CA ASN A 9 -11.23 -8.87 12.55
C ASN A 9 -12.64 -8.25 12.56
N ARG A 10 -13.59 -9.02 12.00
CA ARG A 10 -15.04 -9.00 12.24
C ARG A 10 -15.78 -7.71 11.86
N HIS A 11 -16.62 -7.81 10.83
CA HIS A 11 -17.76 -6.92 10.64
C HIS A 11 -18.64 -6.95 11.90
N GLN A 12 -18.56 -5.90 12.71
CA GLN A 12 -19.60 -5.57 13.67
C GLN A 12 -20.52 -4.56 12.97
N ASP A 13 -21.77 -4.96 12.74
CA ASP A 13 -22.83 -4.06 12.32
C ASP A 13 -23.14 -3.07 13.46
N ILE A 14 -22.42 -1.95 13.46
CA ILE A 14 -22.68 -0.85 14.38
C ILE A 14 -23.87 -0.06 13.82
N LYS A 15 -25.07 -0.35 14.33
CA LYS A 15 -26.22 0.54 14.11
C LYS A 15 -25.88 1.95 14.59
N PRO A 16 -26.04 3.00 13.77
CA PRO A 16 -25.70 4.35 14.16
C PRO A 16 -26.59 4.80 15.33
N LYS A 17 -25.98 5.08 16.48
CA LYS A 17 -26.67 5.48 17.72
C LYS A 17 -27.50 6.77 17.60
N ASN A 18 -27.23 7.63 16.62
CA ASN A 18 -27.84 8.97 16.52
C ASN A 18 -28.40 9.25 15.12
N CYS A 19 -29.53 9.97 15.08
CA CYS A 19 -30.21 10.38 13.85
C CYS A 19 -29.27 11.22 12.94
N PRO A 20 -29.17 10.93 11.64
CA PRO A 20 -28.24 11.61 10.74
C PRO A 20 -28.50 13.13 10.63
N LEU A 21 -29.77 13.56 10.79
CA LEU A 21 -30.15 14.97 10.75
C LEU A 21 -29.55 15.79 11.90
N THR A 22 -29.43 15.20 13.10
CA THR A 22 -28.82 15.91 14.24
C THR A 22 -27.32 16.07 14.05
N LYS A 23 -26.64 15.09 13.43
CA LYS A 23 -25.22 15.22 13.06
C LYS A 23 -24.99 16.30 12.00
N ILE A 24 -25.86 16.39 11.00
CA ILE A 24 -25.76 17.41 9.93
C ILE A 24 -26.00 18.81 10.51
N TRP A 25 -26.99 18.96 11.40
CA TRP A 25 -27.27 20.23 12.06
C TRP A 25 -26.12 20.66 12.99
N LEU A 26 -25.60 19.73 13.79
CA LEU A 26 -24.43 19.99 14.65
C LEU A 26 -23.20 20.35 13.82
N PHE A 27 -22.97 19.65 12.70
CA PHE A 27 -21.87 19.95 11.77
C PHE A 27 -22.01 21.35 11.17
N SER A 28 -23.21 21.73 10.73
CA SER A 28 -23.47 23.07 10.16
C SER A 28 -23.27 24.18 11.19
N LEU A 29 -23.73 23.97 12.42
CA LEU A 29 -23.60 24.93 13.52
C LEU A 29 -22.14 25.10 13.94
N VAL A 30 -21.40 24.01 14.10
CA VAL A 30 -19.96 24.02 14.40
C VAL A 30 -19.18 24.67 13.25
N TYR A 31 -19.53 24.37 11.99
CA TYR A 31 -18.88 24.96 10.82
C TYR A 31 -19.10 26.47 10.75
N ARG A 32 -20.31 26.96 11.03
CA ARG A 32 -20.61 28.39 11.07
C ARG A 32 -19.84 29.12 12.17
N ILE A 33 -19.80 28.54 13.38
CA ILE A 33 -19.02 29.12 14.48
C ILE A 33 -17.52 29.18 14.11
N LYS A 34 -16.97 28.12 13.52
CA LYS A 34 -15.57 28.09 13.08
C LYS A 34 -15.28 29.06 11.95
N ALA A 35 -16.18 29.21 10.96
CA ALA A 35 -16.01 30.15 9.87
C ALA A 35 -16.01 31.61 10.37
N ILE A 36 -16.88 31.91 11.32
CA ILE A 36 -16.93 33.23 11.98
C ILE A 36 -15.65 33.45 12.79
N PHE A 37 -15.20 32.46 13.56
CA PHE A 37 -13.97 32.56 14.34
C PHE A 37 -12.72 32.72 13.47
N TYR A 38 -12.65 32.00 12.35
CA TYR A 38 -11.60 32.14 11.35
C TYR A 38 -11.64 33.52 10.69
N LEU A 39 -12.81 34.03 10.30
CA LEU A 39 -12.95 35.39 9.74
C LEU A 39 -12.53 36.48 10.73
N LEU A 40 -12.84 36.31 12.01
CA LEU A 40 -12.44 37.25 13.07
C LEU A 40 -10.92 37.20 13.34
N LEU A 41 -10.30 36.02 13.22
CA LEU A 41 -8.87 35.83 13.50
C LEU A 41 -7.96 35.92 12.28
N LYS A 42 -8.50 35.87 11.06
CA LYS A 42 -7.72 35.90 9.79
C LYS A 42 -6.88 37.17 9.65
N ASN A 43 -7.30 38.28 10.26
CA ASN A 43 -6.58 39.55 10.22
C ASN A 43 -5.65 39.77 11.43
N TYR A 44 -5.57 38.80 12.36
CA TYR A 44 -4.73 38.88 13.55
C TYR A 44 -3.57 37.88 13.45
N ASP A 45 -2.39 38.39 13.09
CA ASP A 45 -1.19 37.58 12.92
C ASP A 45 -0.50 37.31 14.26
N ASN A 46 -1.19 36.61 15.16
CA ASN A 46 -0.65 36.23 16.46
C ASN A 46 -0.47 34.71 16.54
N LYS A 47 0.79 34.27 16.63
CA LYS A 47 1.23 32.88 16.87
C LYS A 47 0.40 32.13 17.92
N ILE A 48 -0.11 32.85 18.92
CA ILE A 48 -0.93 32.32 20.03
C ILE A 48 -2.30 31.85 19.55
N CYS A 49 -2.96 32.59 18.65
CA CYS A 49 -4.26 32.19 18.08
C CYS A 49 -4.10 30.96 17.18
N ASN A 50 -3.02 30.89 16.39
CA ASN A 50 -2.70 29.70 15.61
C ASN A 50 -2.41 28.48 16.50
N GLY A 51 -1.76 28.68 17.66
CA GLY A 51 -1.57 27.63 18.66
C GLY A 51 -2.88 27.09 19.25
N PHE A 52 -3.82 27.99 19.60
CA PHE A 52 -5.13 27.61 20.11
C PHE A 52 -6.01 26.90 19.06
N LEU A 53 -6.03 27.40 17.82
CA LEU A 53 -6.73 26.76 16.71
C LEU A 53 -6.19 25.34 16.44
N LYS A 54 -4.89 25.14 16.61
CA LYS A 54 -4.24 23.82 16.50
C LYS A 54 -4.69 22.87 17.59
N ILE A 55 -4.74 23.31 18.85
CA ILE A 55 -5.23 22.51 19.99
C ILE A 55 -6.70 22.12 19.78
N LEU A 56 -7.55 23.06 19.31
CA LEU A 56 -8.95 22.79 18.98
C LEU A 56 -9.13 21.84 17.79
N SER A 57 -8.22 21.88 16.80
CA SER A 57 -8.24 20.95 15.67
C SER A 57 -7.84 19.53 16.06
N SER A 58 -7.01 19.37 17.10
CA SER A 58 -6.58 18.07 17.62
C SER A 58 -7.57 17.42 18.60
N PHE A 59 -8.59 18.14 19.07
CA PHE A 59 -9.37 17.72 20.24
C PHE A 59 -10.51 16.74 19.99
N ASP A 60 -10.87 16.33 18.76
CA ASP A 60 -11.74 15.14 18.66
C ASP A 60 -11.84 14.49 17.27
N GLY A 61 -11.67 13.16 17.27
CA GLY A 61 -11.88 12.24 16.15
C GLY A 61 -13.34 12.12 15.66
N LEU A 62 -14.21 13.09 15.98
CA LEU A 62 -15.57 13.15 15.44
C LEU A 62 -15.70 14.06 14.19
N PHE A 63 -14.71 14.91 13.92
CA PHE A 63 -14.71 15.87 12.79
C PHE A 63 -13.32 16.04 12.18
N SER A 64 -12.64 14.94 11.84
CA SER A 64 -11.36 14.99 11.14
C SER A 64 -11.52 15.69 9.78
N PHE A 65 -10.75 16.76 9.57
CA PHE A 65 -10.62 17.49 8.31
C PHE A 65 -9.63 16.81 7.34
N ASP A 66 -9.37 15.51 7.51
CA ASP A 66 -8.41 14.71 6.72
C ASP A 66 -8.90 14.36 5.31
N LYS A 67 -9.62 15.26 4.65
CA LYS A 67 -10.02 15.07 3.25
C LYS A 67 -9.68 16.20 2.30
N ARG A 68 -8.98 17.24 2.76
CA ARG A 68 -8.39 18.21 1.86
C ARG A 68 -6.98 18.54 2.34
N ASP A 69 -6.00 18.02 1.60
CA ASP A 69 -4.54 18.10 1.74
C ASP A 69 -3.97 19.53 1.77
N ASN A 70 -4.52 20.43 2.58
CA ASN A 70 -4.18 21.85 2.53
C ASN A 70 -3.50 22.43 3.76
N PHE A 71 -3.29 21.68 4.84
CA PHE A 71 -2.53 22.21 5.97
C PHE A 71 -1.67 21.12 6.62
N LEU A 72 -0.35 21.39 6.68
CA LEU A 72 0.73 20.67 7.39
C LEU A 72 1.57 19.65 6.59
N TYR A 73 1.79 19.88 5.29
CA TYR A 73 2.85 19.19 4.54
C TYR A 73 4.22 19.83 4.82
N ASP A 74 5.04 19.17 5.63
CA ASP A 74 6.29 18.54 5.15
C ASP A 74 7.16 18.05 6.33
N ASP A 75 7.43 18.88 7.34
CA ASP A 75 8.47 18.53 8.33
C ASP A 75 8.08 17.46 9.36
N TYR A 76 6.84 17.44 9.83
CA TYR A 76 6.45 16.54 10.93
C TYR A 76 6.25 15.09 10.47
N VAL A 77 5.63 14.91 9.30
CA VAL A 77 5.48 13.59 8.66
C VAL A 77 6.85 13.05 8.24
N TYR A 78 7.69 13.90 7.66
CA TYR A 78 9.04 13.52 7.24
C TYR A 78 9.92 13.06 8.42
N ASN A 79 9.93 13.79 9.53
CA ASN A 79 10.71 13.40 10.71
C ASN A 79 10.20 12.10 11.36
N ASN A 80 8.89 11.87 11.37
CA ASN A 80 8.34 10.62 11.90
C ASN A 80 8.71 9.42 11.01
N ILE A 81 8.66 9.59 9.68
CA ILE A 81 9.11 8.59 8.70
C ILE A 81 10.61 8.31 8.89
N ILE A 82 11.46 9.32 8.98
CA ILE A 82 12.91 9.15 9.23
C ILE A 82 13.16 8.37 10.52
N ASN A 83 12.45 8.71 11.60
CA ASN A 83 12.61 8.03 12.88
C ASN A 83 12.18 6.56 12.82
N GLN A 84 11.12 6.24 12.07
CA GLN A 84 10.72 4.85 11.81
C GLN A 84 11.74 4.09 10.96
N HIS A 85 12.33 4.75 9.95
CA HIS A 85 13.37 4.17 9.09
C HIS A 85 14.64 3.81 9.88
N ARG A 86 15.00 4.58 10.94
CA ARG A 86 16.16 4.27 11.79
C ARG A 86 16.05 2.95 12.54
N VAL A 87 14.84 2.46 12.79
CA VAL A 87 14.58 1.18 13.48
C VAL A 87 14.62 0.00 12.50
N ILE A 88 14.52 0.26 11.20
CA ILE A 88 14.44 -0.77 10.18
C ILE A 88 15.85 -1.21 9.75
N ASP A 89 16.18 -2.46 10.01
CA ASP A 89 17.39 -3.09 9.48
C ASP A 89 17.20 -3.49 8.00
N TYR A 90 17.51 -2.55 7.10
CA TYR A 90 17.41 -2.75 5.66
C TYR A 90 18.34 -3.85 5.15
N GLN A 91 19.52 -4.03 5.76
CA GLN A 91 20.45 -5.07 5.33
C GLN A 91 19.86 -6.46 5.59
N LYS A 92 19.29 -6.67 6.78
CA LYS A 92 18.58 -7.92 7.13
C LYS A 92 17.37 -8.16 6.24
N ILE A 93 16.60 -7.12 5.91
CA ILE A 93 15.48 -7.21 4.97
C ILE A 93 15.98 -7.67 3.60
N CYS A 94 17.00 -7.02 3.06
CA CYS A 94 17.52 -7.34 1.73
C CYS A 94 18.11 -8.76 1.67
N GLN A 95 18.84 -9.19 2.71
CA GLN A 95 19.32 -10.57 2.83
C GLN A 95 18.18 -11.60 2.83
N LYS A 96 17.10 -11.36 3.59
CA LYS A 96 15.93 -12.23 3.61
C LYS A 96 15.23 -12.28 2.25
N ARG A 97 15.01 -11.13 1.61
CA ARG A 97 14.39 -11.06 0.28
C ARG A 97 15.22 -11.78 -0.77
N LYS A 98 16.55 -11.61 -0.74
CA LYS A 98 17.49 -12.33 -1.59
C LYS A 98 17.41 -13.84 -1.37
N LYS A 99 17.37 -14.30 -0.12
CA LYS A 99 17.21 -15.73 0.19
C LYS A 99 15.91 -16.29 -0.38
N ASN A 100 14.79 -15.60 -0.20
CA ASN A 100 13.48 -16.02 -0.72
C ASN A 100 13.47 -16.04 -2.26
N PHE A 101 14.07 -15.03 -2.90
CA PHE A 101 14.24 -14.99 -4.35
C PHE A 101 15.06 -16.17 -4.89
N LEU A 102 16.18 -16.48 -4.24
CA LEU A 102 17.04 -17.61 -4.64
C LEU A 102 16.36 -18.97 -4.41
N GLN A 103 15.52 -19.09 -3.37
CA GLN A 103 14.76 -20.31 -3.13
C GLN A 103 13.78 -20.58 -4.28
N TYR A 104 13.07 -19.58 -4.78
CA TYR A 104 12.29 -19.73 -6.02
C TYR A 104 13.16 -20.08 -7.22
N HIS A 105 14.28 -19.37 -7.44
CA HIS A 105 15.17 -19.61 -8.57
C HIS A 105 15.67 -21.05 -8.64
N ASN A 106 15.95 -21.66 -7.49
CA ASN A 106 16.49 -23.02 -7.42
C ASN A 106 15.44 -24.12 -7.64
N HIS A 107 14.14 -23.83 -7.41
CA HIS A 107 13.08 -24.84 -7.45
C HIS A 107 12.13 -24.67 -8.64
N LEU A 108 11.97 -23.46 -9.15
CA LEU A 108 11.13 -23.17 -10.31
C LEU A 108 11.99 -23.18 -11.57
N THR A 109 11.52 -23.86 -12.61
CA THR A 109 12.14 -23.85 -13.93
C THR A 109 12.00 -22.45 -14.52
N ASN A 110 13.01 -21.59 -14.31
CA ASN A 110 13.00 -20.22 -14.80
C ASN A 110 14.31 -19.91 -15.55
N GLN A 111 14.22 -19.19 -16.67
CA GLN A 111 15.34 -18.90 -17.56
C GLN A 111 16.14 -17.65 -17.16
N LEU A 112 15.94 -17.14 -15.94
CA LEU A 112 16.63 -15.94 -15.47
C LEU A 112 18.13 -16.21 -15.28
N ASN A 113 18.95 -15.58 -16.11
CA ASN A 113 20.39 -15.56 -15.89
C ASN A 113 20.75 -14.53 -14.80
N LEU A 114 20.93 -15.01 -13.55
CA LEU A 114 21.21 -14.16 -12.39
C LEU A 114 22.45 -13.27 -12.53
N ASN A 115 23.42 -13.66 -13.36
CA ASN A 115 24.65 -12.87 -13.57
C ASN A 115 24.38 -11.52 -14.25
N LYS A 116 23.20 -11.34 -14.85
CA LYS A 116 22.78 -10.10 -15.51
C LYS A 116 21.93 -9.18 -14.64
N PHE A 117 21.60 -9.58 -13.40
CA PHE A 117 20.66 -8.85 -12.55
C PHE A 117 21.25 -8.54 -11.18
N ASP A 118 20.98 -7.33 -10.68
CA ASP A 118 21.19 -7.02 -9.27
C ASP A 118 20.10 -7.66 -8.42
N ILE A 119 20.49 -8.64 -7.61
CA ILE A 119 19.62 -9.37 -6.69
C ILE A 119 19.92 -9.04 -5.22
N LEU A 120 20.58 -7.91 -4.93
CA LEU A 120 20.90 -7.51 -3.55
C LEU A 120 19.63 -7.32 -2.71
N CYS A 121 18.57 -6.73 -3.28
CA CYS A 121 17.31 -6.49 -2.58
C CYS A 121 16.11 -6.61 -3.54
N PRO A 122 15.75 -7.83 -3.97
CA PRO A 122 14.79 -8.03 -5.04
C PRO A 122 13.38 -7.56 -4.64
N TYR A 123 12.70 -6.88 -5.57
CA TYR A 123 11.33 -6.43 -5.37
C TYR A 123 10.34 -7.60 -5.28
N GLY A 124 10.48 -8.57 -6.17
CA GLY A 124 9.68 -9.78 -6.28
C GLY A 124 10.40 -10.77 -7.19
N PHE A 125 9.86 -11.98 -7.29
CA PHE A 125 10.41 -12.98 -8.21
C PHE A 125 9.55 -13.04 -9.47
N PRO A 126 10.07 -12.63 -10.65
CA PRO A 126 9.31 -12.69 -11.88
C PRO A 126 9.25 -14.13 -12.40
N LEU A 127 8.05 -14.57 -12.72
CA LEU A 127 7.76 -15.88 -13.27
C LEU A 127 6.93 -15.72 -14.54
N ILE A 128 7.32 -16.44 -15.59
CA ILE A 128 6.57 -16.51 -16.84
C ILE A 128 5.74 -17.79 -16.82
N VAL A 129 4.43 -17.63 -16.99
CA VAL A 129 3.44 -18.72 -17.01
C VAL A 129 2.54 -18.57 -18.24
N GLU A 130 1.84 -19.62 -18.64
CA GLU A 130 0.95 -19.53 -19.82
C GLU A 130 -0.25 -18.60 -19.59
N ASN A 131 -0.79 -18.57 -18.37
CA ASN A 131 -1.95 -17.75 -18.01
C ASN A 131 -1.77 -17.12 -16.62
N ASN A 132 -1.26 -15.90 -16.59
CA ASN A 132 -0.96 -15.20 -15.34
C ASN A 132 -2.20 -14.91 -14.48
N GLN A 133 -3.38 -14.73 -15.09
CA GLN A 133 -4.62 -14.44 -14.38
C GLN A 133 -5.11 -15.67 -13.62
N LEU A 134 -5.06 -16.85 -14.25
CA LEU A 134 -5.42 -18.12 -13.65
C LEU A 134 -4.49 -18.44 -12.46
N VAL A 135 -3.19 -18.33 -12.67
CA VAL A 135 -2.19 -18.59 -11.63
C VAL A 135 -2.34 -17.62 -10.47
N ARG A 136 -2.53 -16.32 -10.75
CA ARG A 136 -2.79 -15.31 -9.70
C ARG A 136 -4.05 -15.64 -8.90
N LYS A 137 -5.13 -16.04 -9.57
CA LYS A 137 -6.37 -16.44 -8.91
C LYS A 137 -6.14 -17.59 -7.94
N LYS A 138 -5.45 -18.65 -8.37
CA LYS A 138 -5.09 -19.81 -7.53
C LYS A 138 -4.28 -19.39 -6.30
N LEU A 139 -3.29 -18.53 -6.48
CA LEU A 139 -2.49 -18.00 -5.36
C LEU A 139 -3.33 -17.17 -4.38
N TRP A 140 -4.22 -16.31 -4.90
CA TRP A 140 -5.07 -15.45 -4.08
C TRP A 140 -6.11 -16.24 -3.27
N GLU A 141 -6.65 -17.33 -3.83
CA GLU A 141 -7.55 -18.26 -3.12
C GLU A 141 -6.86 -18.89 -1.90
N GLU A 142 -5.53 -19.06 -1.97
CA GLU A 142 -4.69 -19.55 -0.88
C GLU A 142 -4.14 -18.43 0.04
N GLY A 143 -4.61 -17.18 -0.13
CA GLY A 143 -4.18 -16.02 0.64
C GLY A 143 -2.79 -15.47 0.26
N ILE A 144 -2.22 -15.91 -0.87
CA ILE A 144 -0.92 -15.47 -1.36
C ILE A 144 -1.09 -14.33 -2.36
N HIS A 145 -0.73 -13.12 -1.96
CA HIS A 145 -0.81 -11.95 -2.83
C HIS A 145 0.37 -11.88 -3.81
N SER A 146 0.10 -12.22 -5.07
CA SER A 146 0.98 -12.00 -6.21
C SER A 146 0.47 -10.86 -7.10
N PHE A 147 1.37 -10.27 -7.90
CA PHE A 147 1.06 -9.15 -8.78
C PHE A 147 1.28 -9.53 -10.23
N ILE A 148 0.45 -9.00 -11.14
CA ILE A 148 0.76 -8.98 -12.57
C ILE A 148 1.32 -7.58 -12.86
N LEU A 149 2.56 -7.51 -13.32
CA LEU A 149 3.10 -6.26 -13.88
C LEU A 149 2.75 -6.20 -15.36
N TRP A 150 2.42 -5.00 -15.83
CA TRP A 150 2.08 -4.74 -17.24
C TRP A 150 0.84 -5.50 -17.72
N GLY A 151 -0.14 -5.70 -16.84
CA GLY A 151 -1.51 -6.03 -17.25
C GLY A 151 -2.08 -4.94 -18.17
N SER A 152 -3.29 -5.14 -18.72
CA SER A 152 -3.91 -4.29 -19.76
C SER A 152 -3.38 -2.85 -19.72
N LEU A 153 -2.39 -2.58 -20.59
CA LEU A 153 -1.74 -1.30 -20.70
C LEU A 153 -2.83 -0.25 -20.88
N HIS A 154 -2.63 0.94 -20.31
CA HIS A 154 -3.56 2.06 -20.43
C HIS A 154 -4.18 2.12 -21.84
N ASN A 155 -5.47 2.42 -21.93
CA ASN A 155 -6.22 2.51 -23.20
C ASN A 155 -5.53 3.38 -24.28
N ASP A 156 -4.55 4.18 -23.86
CA ASP A 156 -3.70 5.04 -24.68
C ASP A 156 -2.60 4.29 -25.45
N SER A 157 -2.41 2.98 -25.27
CA SER A 157 -1.53 2.18 -26.15
C SER A 157 -2.26 1.83 -27.46
N SER A 158 -2.66 2.86 -28.19
CA SER A 158 -3.15 2.79 -29.56
C SER A 158 -1.97 2.74 -30.52
N GLY A 159 -1.55 1.54 -30.91
CA GLY A 159 -0.53 1.41 -31.95
C GLY A 159 0.18 0.08 -31.88
N GLU A 160 -0.28 -0.85 -32.72
CA GLU A 160 0.32 -2.16 -32.97
C GLU A 160 0.33 -3.12 -31.78
N LYS A 161 -0.39 -4.24 -31.92
CA LYS A 161 -0.32 -5.39 -31.02
C LYS A 161 1.07 -6.01 -31.14
N ASN A 162 2.06 -5.41 -30.49
CA ASN A 162 3.39 -5.98 -30.37
C ASN A 162 3.24 -7.36 -29.69
N GLU A 163 3.64 -8.42 -30.40
CA GLU A 163 3.49 -9.80 -29.95
C GLU A 163 4.15 -10.03 -28.59
N TYR A 164 5.34 -9.44 -28.37
CA TYR A 164 6.04 -9.53 -27.09
C TYR A 164 5.31 -8.81 -25.97
N SER A 165 4.74 -7.63 -26.24
CA SER A 165 3.93 -6.90 -25.26
C SER A 165 2.67 -7.68 -24.89
N ASN A 166 2.01 -8.26 -25.90
CA ASN A 166 0.85 -9.12 -25.69
C ASN A 166 1.22 -10.37 -24.90
N TYR A 167 2.34 -11.02 -25.23
CA TYR A 167 2.84 -12.17 -24.50
C TYR A 167 3.14 -11.83 -23.04
N LEU A 168 3.92 -10.79 -22.77
CA LEU A 168 4.34 -10.42 -21.41
C LEU A 168 3.15 -10.00 -20.53
N SER A 169 2.17 -9.29 -21.09
CA SER A 169 0.98 -8.86 -20.34
C SER A 169 0.08 -10.03 -19.89
N HIS A 170 0.11 -11.16 -20.59
CA HIS A 170 -0.67 -12.36 -20.27
C HIS A 170 0.13 -13.45 -19.55
N SER A 171 1.46 -13.38 -19.56
CA SER A 171 2.33 -14.43 -19.03
C SER A 171 3.08 -14.08 -17.76
N ASN A 172 3.37 -12.80 -17.51
CA ASN A 172 4.19 -12.41 -16.38
C ASN A 172 3.40 -12.37 -15.06
N ILE A 173 3.96 -12.95 -14.00
CA ILE A 173 3.49 -12.85 -12.62
C ILE A 173 4.67 -12.64 -11.68
N ILE A 174 4.51 -11.76 -10.70
CA ILE A 174 5.50 -11.46 -9.68
C ILE A 174 5.11 -12.14 -8.37
N LEU A 175 5.93 -13.10 -7.96
CA LEU A 175 5.79 -13.80 -6.68
C LEU A 175 6.36 -12.95 -5.53
N PRO A 176 5.77 -13.06 -4.34
CA PRO A 176 6.22 -12.29 -3.19
C PRO A 176 7.54 -12.87 -2.66
N VAL A 177 8.48 -11.98 -2.34
CA VAL A 177 9.78 -12.32 -1.73
C VAL A 177 9.96 -11.63 -0.38
N ASN A 178 8.88 -11.16 0.22
CA ASN A 178 8.91 -10.31 1.40
C ASN A 178 9.68 -10.93 2.57
N GLN A 179 10.27 -10.08 3.43
CA GLN A 179 11.15 -10.48 4.53
C GLN A 179 10.46 -11.25 5.67
N ASP A 180 9.14 -11.19 5.73
CA ASP A 180 8.28 -11.88 6.69
C ASP A 180 7.95 -13.31 6.26
N LEU A 181 8.15 -13.65 4.98
CA LEU A 181 7.97 -15.02 4.48
C LEU A 181 9.08 -15.94 4.99
N SER A 182 8.67 -17.07 5.55
CA SER A 182 9.53 -18.18 5.95
C SER A 182 9.81 -19.10 4.76
N SER A 183 10.83 -19.97 4.88
CA SER A 183 11.12 -20.96 3.84
C SER A 183 9.97 -21.95 3.60
N SER A 184 9.14 -22.24 4.61
CA SER A 184 7.94 -23.06 4.43
C SER A 184 6.85 -22.34 3.64
N ASP A 185 6.71 -21.01 3.80
CA ASP A 185 5.74 -20.23 3.01
C ASP A 185 6.14 -20.23 1.54
N ILE A 186 7.43 -20.06 1.25
CA ILE A 186 7.96 -20.14 -0.12
C ILE A 186 7.73 -21.53 -0.72
N ASN A 187 7.94 -22.61 0.06
CA ASN A 187 7.67 -23.98 -0.40
C ASN A 187 6.18 -24.19 -0.68
N LYS A 188 5.27 -23.70 0.17
CA LYS A 188 3.82 -23.75 -0.08
C LYS A 188 3.48 -23.10 -1.42
N ILE A 189 4.07 -21.95 -1.73
CA ILE A 189 3.86 -21.24 -2.99
C ILE A 189 4.34 -22.09 -4.17
N ILE A 190 5.53 -22.70 -4.06
CA ILE A 190 6.08 -23.60 -5.09
C ILE A 190 5.16 -24.82 -5.31
N ASP A 191 4.66 -25.42 -4.23
CA ASP A 191 3.75 -26.58 -4.30
C ASP A 191 2.44 -26.21 -5.01
N ILE A 192 1.87 -25.04 -4.70
CA ILE A 192 0.68 -24.53 -5.39
C ILE A 192 0.94 -24.33 -6.89
N LEU A 193 2.13 -23.88 -7.27
CA LEU A 193 2.48 -23.66 -8.67
C LEU A 193 2.71 -24.97 -9.45
N ASN A 194 3.17 -26.03 -8.76
CA ASN A 194 3.45 -27.33 -9.38
C ASN A 194 2.25 -28.30 -9.40
N ALA A 195 1.20 -28.03 -8.61
CA ALA A 195 -0.04 -28.81 -8.56
C ALA A 195 -0.96 -28.54 -9.75
#